data_AF-A0A3R9P8L8-F1
#
_entry.id   AF-A0A3R9P8L8-F1
#
_cell.length_a   1.000
_cell.length_b   1.000
_cell.length_c   1.000
_cell.angle_alpha   90.00
_cell.angle_beta   90.00
_cell.angle_gamma   90.00
#
_symmetry.space_group_name_H-M   'P 1'
#
loop_
_entity.id
_entity.type
_entity.pdbx_description
1 polymer ?
#
loop_
_entity_poly.entity_id
_entity_poly.type
_entity_poly.pdbx_seq_one_letter_code
_entity_poly.pdbx_strand_id
1 'polypeptide(L)'
;MAFGINKRELENWKQQAQNEEVALITHFWYDPKFPHYHSVTKAANSNVNKLAEWGLQYGLKPEWIHHRDPFPHFDLLGEKQVQVLKAEGEYSQIERFCSNLK
;
A
#
# COMPACT_ATOMS: atom_id res chain seq x y z
N MET A 1 -3.23 -0.23 13.48
CA MET A 1 -4.58 -0.82 13.36
C MET A 1 -5.12 -0.39 12.01
N ALA A 2 -5.63 -1.32 11.19
CA ALA A 2 -6.09 -1.02 9.84
C ALA A 2 -7.62 -1.02 9.82
N PHE A 3 -8.23 0.16 9.71
CA PHE A 3 -9.69 0.32 9.72
C PHE A 3 -10.25 0.20 8.30
N GLY A 4 -11.45 -0.37 8.17
CA GLY A 4 -12.09 -0.56 6.87
C GLY A 4 -11.63 -1.80 6.10
N ILE A 5 -10.79 -2.66 6.68
CA ILE A 5 -10.49 -4.00 6.15
C ILE A 5 -10.84 -5.08 7.18
N ASN A 6 -11.13 -6.28 6.72
CA ASN A 6 -11.41 -7.44 7.55
C ASN A 6 -10.17 -8.33 7.73
N LYS A 7 -10.27 -9.29 8.64
CA LYS A 7 -9.17 -10.21 8.96
C LYS A 7 -8.69 -11.01 7.74
N ARG A 8 -9.62 -11.47 6.89
CA ARG A 8 -9.28 -12.28 5.70
C ARG A 8 -8.50 -11.46 4.66
N GLU A 9 -8.91 -10.21 4.42
CA GLU A 9 -8.17 -9.28 3.54
C GLU A 9 -6.73 -9.09 4.04
N LEU A 10 -6.57 -8.86 5.35
CA LEU A 10 -5.24 -8.72 5.95
C LEU A 10 -4.39 -10.00 5.87
N GLU A 11 -4.96 -11.17 6.14
CA GLU A 11 -4.22 -12.43 6.04
C GLU A 11 -3.83 -12.76 4.59
N ASN A 12 -4.70 -12.51 3.62
CA ASN A 12 -4.37 -12.68 2.20
C ASN A 12 -3.20 -11.78 1.78
N TRP A 13 -3.21 -10.51 2.21
CA TRP A 13 -2.12 -9.57 1.95
C TRP A 13 -0.79 -10.06 2.53
N LYS A 14 -0.80 -10.57 3.77
CA LYS A 14 0.39 -11.16 4.40
C LYS A 14 0.92 -12.37 3.63
N GLN A 15 0.03 -13.25 3.18
CA GLN A 15 0.40 -14.45 2.43
C GLN A 15 1.04 -14.10 1.09
N GLN A 16 0.45 -13.16 0.33
CA GLN A 16 1.02 -12.69 -0.92
C GLN A 16 2.41 -12.07 -0.70
N ALA A 17 2.54 -11.19 0.31
CA ALA A 17 3.82 -10.57 0.64
C ALA A 17 4.88 -11.62 1.04
N GLN A 18 4.50 -12.69 1.74
CA GLN A 18 5.39 -13.80 2.09
C GLN A 18 5.83 -14.62 0.88
N ASN A 19 4.95 -14.79 -0.11
CA ASN A 19 5.23 -15.51 -1.36
C ASN A 19 6.09 -14.70 -2.36
N GLU A 20 6.70 -13.59 -1.91
CA GLU A 20 7.48 -12.66 -2.71
C GLU A 20 6.69 -11.99 -3.86
N GLU A 21 5.37 -11.92 -3.73
CA GLU A 21 4.50 -11.09 -4.56
C GLU A 21 4.37 -9.70 -3.94
N VAL A 22 4.25 -8.65 -4.76
CA VAL A 22 3.99 -7.31 -4.22
C VAL A 22 2.51 -7.21 -3.86
N ALA A 23 2.22 -7.32 -2.57
CA ALA A 23 0.86 -7.30 -2.05
C ALA A 23 0.41 -5.87 -1.73
N LEU A 24 -0.77 -5.47 -2.22
CA LEU A 24 -1.36 -4.16 -1.97
C LEU A 24 -2.56 -4.25 -1.04
N ILE A 25 -2.55 -3.47 0.04
CA ILE A 25 -3.72 -3.33 0.91
C ILE A 25 -3.95 -1.89 1.31
N THR A 26 -5.18 -1.42 1.12
CA THR A 26 -5.61 -0.07 1.46
C THR A 26 -6.50 -0.12 2.68
N HIS A 27 -6.25 0.79 3.63
CA HIS A 27 -7.11 0.96 4.79
C HIS A 27 -7.28 2.45 5.12
N PHE A 28 -8.32 2.79 5.86
CA PHE A 28 -8.52 4.16 6.33
C PHE A 28 -7.39 4.56 7.28
N TRP A 29 -6.87 5.76 7.08
CA TRP A 29 -5.74 6.31 7.81
C TRP A 29 -5.96 7.81 8.01
N TYR A 30 -5.53 8.32 9.15
CA TYR A 30 -5.63 9.72 9.47
C TYR A 30 -4.39 10.14 10.24
N ASP A 31 -3.76 11.22 9.79
CA ASP A 31 -2.69 11.91 10.49
C ASP A 31 -2.96 13.41 10.44
N PRO A 32 -2.96 14.12 11.58
CA PRO A 32 -3.18 15.57 11.61
C PRO A 32 -2.23 16.38 10.72
N LYS A 33 -1.03 15.84 10.40
CA LYS A 33 -0.07 16.47 9.47
C LYS A 33 -0.49 16.35 8.01
N PHE A 34 -1.37 15.39 7.70
CA PHE A 34 -1.86 15.10 6.35
C PHE A 34 -3.40 15.06 6.35
N PRO A 35 -4.07 16.18 6.69
CA PRO A 35 -5.52 16.17 6.92
C PRO A 35 -6.36 15.87 5.67
N HIS A 36 -5.76 15.98 4.48
CA HIS A 36 -6.39 15.71 3.19
C HIS A 36 -6.34 14.24 2.77
N TYR A 37 -5.54 13.41 3.46
CA TYR A 37 -5.43 11.99 3.15
C TYR A 37 -6.19 11.17 4.20
N HIS A 38 -7.12 10.36 3.71
CA HIS A 38 -8.02 9.56 4.56
C HIS A 38 -7.78 8.06 4.45
N SER A 39 -6.87 7.65 3.58
CA SER A 39 -6.47 6.26 3.40
C SER A 39 -4.99 6.18 3.08
N VAL A 40 -4.44 4.98 3.28
CA VAL A 40 -3.06 4.63 2.92
C VAL A 40 -3.08 3.26 2.27
N THR A 41 -2.32 3.10 1.19
CA THR A 41 -2.05 1.78 0.61
C THR A 41 -0.68 1.32 1.05
N LYS A 42 -0.60 0.11 1.60
CA LYS A 42 0.64 -0.57 1.93
C LYS A 42 1.00 -1.53 0.81
N ALA A 43 2.16 -1.31 0.19
CA ALA A 43 2.74 -2.22 -0.80
C ALA A 43 3.86 -3.01 -0.13
N ALA A 44 3.67 -4.32 0.06
CA ALA A 44 4.61 -5.16 0.80
C ALA A 44 5.14 -6.32 -0.03
N ASN A 45 6.39 -6.68 0.23
CA ASN A 45 7.03 -7.89 -0.26
C ASN A 45 8.11 -8.29 0.76
N SER A 46 8.18 -9.58 1.10
CA SER A 46 9.20 -10.10 2.03
C SER A 46 10.61 -9.93 1.47
N ASN A 47 10.75 -9.88 0.14
CA ASN A 47 11.99 -9.60 -0.55
C ASN A 47 12.14 -8.09 -0.82
N VAL A 48 12.94 -7.43 0.02
CA VAL A 48 13.19 -5.97 -0.05
C VAL A 48 13.74 -5.53 -1.40
N ASN A 49 14.59 -6.34 -2.04
CA ASN A 49 15.17 -5.98 -3.34
C ASN A 49 14.08 -5.97 -4.42
N LYS A 50 13.22 -7.00 -4.45
CA LYS A 50 12.05 -7.03 -5.34
C LYS A 50 11.10 -5.87 -5.07
N LEU A 51 10.86 -5.54 -3.79
CA LEU A 51 10.04 -4.39 -3.41
C LEU A 51 10.62 -3.08 -3.93
N ALA A 52 11.93 -2.89 -3.79
CA ALA A 52 12.63 -1.71 -4.27
C ALA A 52 12.57 -1.60 -5.80
N GLU A 53 12.85 -2.70 -6.52
CA GLU A 53 12.75 -2.76 -7.99
C GLU A 53 11.34 -2.44 -8.49
N TRP A 54 10.31 -2.99 -7.86
CA TRP A 54 8.92 -2.65 -8.14
C TRP A 54 8.64 -1.17 -7.86
N GLY A 55 9.10 -0.65 -6.71
CA GLY A 55 8.89 0.74 -6.33
C GLY A 55 9.52 1.75 -7.29
N LEU A 56 10.68 1.42 -7.86
CA LEU A 56 11.37 2.26 -8.86
C LEU A 56 10.50 2.52 -10.10
N GLN A 57 9.64 1.57 -10.50
CA GLN A 57 8.72 1.73 -11.63
C GLN A 57 7.72 2.88 -11.40
N TYR A 58 7.46 3.22 -10.14
CA TYR A 58 6.56 4.30 -9.71
C TYR A 58 7.30 5.54 -9.20
N GLY A 59 8.63 5.56 -9.29
CA GLY A 59 9.48 6.61 -8.75
C GLY A 59 9.58 6.60 -7.22
N LEU A 60 9.28 5.47 -6.58
CA LEU A 60 9.52 5.28 -5.15
C LEU A 60 11.00 4.97 -4.93
N LYS A 61 11.57 5.57 -3.88
CA LYS A 61 12.97 5.37 -3.57
C LYS A 61 13.13 4.25 -2.54
N PRO A 62 14.15 3.37 -2.64
CA PRO A 62 14.35 2.27 -1.68
C PRO A 62 14.41 2.74 -0.22
N GLU A 63 14.93 3.94 0.05
CA GLU A 63 14.98 4.52 1.40
C GLU A 63 13.59 4.84 2.00
N TRP A 64 12.52 4.81 1.20
CA TRP A 64 11.15 4.97 1.69
C TRP A 64 10.52 3.66 2.15
N ILE A 65 11.23 2.53 2.02
CA ILE A 65 10.76 1.24 2.53
C ILE A 65 10.76 1.27 4.06
N HIS A 66 9.59 1.04 4.64
CA HIS A 66 9.46 0.78 6.07
C HIS A 66 9.86 -0.66 6.37
N HIS A 67 11.03 -0.85 6.97
CA HIS A 67 11.60 -2.15 7.34
C HIS A 67 10.95 -2.77 8.60
N ARG A 68 9.62 -2.76 8.70
CA ARG A 68 8.93 -3.44 9.81
C ARG A 68 8.79 -4.92 9.52
N ASP A 69 9.58 -5.74 10.19
CA ASP A 69 9.42 -7.19 10.13
C ASP A 69 8.02 -7.64 10.59
N PRO A 70 7.43 -8.65 9.94
CA PRO A 70 7.97 -9.44 8.82
C PRO A 70 7.56 -8.94 7.42
N PHE A 71 7.04 -7.70 7.31
CA PHE A 71 6.48 -7.18 6.06
C PHE A 71 7.07 -5.80 5.74
N PRO A 72 8.28 -5.74 5.16
CA PRO A 72 8.80 -4.51 4.55
C PRO A 72 7.78 -3.95 3.57
N HIS A 73 7.51 -2.65 3.64
CA HIS A 73 6.47 -2.04 2.81
C HIS A 73 6.70 -0.57 2.51
N PHE A 74 6.11 -0.10 1.41
CA PHE A 74 5.89 1.33 1.17
C PHE A 74 4.53 1.75 1.72
N ASP A 75 4.45 2.98 2.22
CA ASP A 75 3.19 3.68 2.48
C ASP A 75 2.91 4.66 1.35
N LEU A 76 1.82 4.42 0.61
CA LEU A 76 1.40 5.23 -0.52
C LEU A 76 0.18 6.06 -0.12
N LEU A 77 0.26 7.36 -0.38
CA LEU A 77 -0.76 8.35 -0.03
C LEU A 77 -1.12 9.20 -1.26
N GLY A 78 -2.34 9.75 -1.27
CA GLY A 78 -2.77 10.76 -2.23
C GLY A 78 -2.68 10.31 -3.69
N GLU A 79 -2.15 11.18 -4.56
CA GLU A 79 -2.05 10.90 -5.99
C GLU A 79 -1.20 9.66 -6.30
N LYS A 80 -0.10 9.46 -5.55
CA LYS A 80 0.79 8.30 -5.73
C LYS A 80 0.06 6.99 -5.44
N GLN A 81 -0.76 6.97 -4.39
CA GLN A 81 -1.63 5.85 -4.04
C GLN A 81 -2.57 5.49 -5.20
N VAL A 82 -3.29 6.47 -5.74
CA VAL A 82 -4.23 6.26 -6.84
C VAL A 82 -3.52 5.83 -8.13
N GLN A 83 -2.37 6.42 -8.43
CA GLN A 83 -1.56 6.06 -9.59
C GLN A 83 -1.14 4.58 -9.54
N VAL A 84 -0.61 4.13 -8.42
CA VAL A 84 -0.15 2.75 -8.23
C VAL A 84 -1.32 1.78 -8.29
N LEU A 85 -2.40 2.03 -7.53
CA LEU A 85 -3.58 1.15 -7.53
C LEU A 85 -4.18 1.00 -8.93
N LYS A 86 -4.22 2.06 -9.75
CA LYS A 86 -4.71 1.98 -11.14
C LYS A 86 -3.79 1.13 -12.02
N ALA A 87 -2.48 1.32 -11.89
CA ALA A 87 -1.49 0.58 -12.67
C ALA A 87 -1.51 -0.92 -12.34
N GLU A 88 -1.79 -1.27 -11.09
CA GLU A 88 -1.85 -2.65 -10.58
C GLU A 88 -3.25 -3.27 -10.69
N GLY A 89 -4.23 -2.54 -11.23
CA GLY A 89 -5.59 -3.06 -11.46
C GLY A 89 -6.48 -3.15 -10.20
N GLU A 90 -6.08 -2.51 -9.11
CA GLU A 90 -6.75 -2.52 -7.80
C GLU A 90 -7.92 -1.51 -7.72
N TYR A 91 -8.81 -1.54 -8.71
CA TYR A 91 -9.92 -0.60 -8.85
C TYR A 91 -10.93 -0.65 -7.69
N SER A 92 -11.14 -1.82 -7.10
CA SER A 92 -12.03 -1.99 -5.94
C SER A 92 -11.54 -1.24 -4.71
N GLN A 93 -10.21 -1.16 -4.51
CA GLN A 93 -9.61 -0.39 -3.42
C GLN A 93 -9.74 1.12 -3.68
N ILE A 94 -9.62 1.55 -4.93
CA ILE A 94 -9.85 2.96 -5.33
C ILE A 94 -11.29 3.36 -5.04
N GLU A 95 -12.27 2.58 -5.49
CA GLU A 95 -13.68 2.88 -5.30
C GLU A 95 -14.04 2.98 -3.81
N ARG A 96 -13.52 2.04 -3.01
CA ARG A 96 -13.81 1.95 -1.57
C ARG A 96 -13.12 3.02 -0.72
N PHE A 97 -11.89 3.42 -1.06
CA PHE A 97 -11.05 4.24 -0.17
C PHE A 97 -10.56 5.57 -0.75
N CYS A 98 -10.66 5.77 -2.07
CA CYS A 98 -10.10 6.93 -2.78
C CYS A 98 -11.15 7.82 -3.46
N SER A 99 -12.44 7.46 -3.39
CA SER A 99 -13.55 8.17 -4.07
C SER A 99 -13.72 9.64 -3.68
N ASN A 100 -13.09 10.09 -2.59
CA ASN A 100 -13.10 11.48 -2.13
C ASN A 100 -11.79 12.25 -2.39
N LEU A 101 -10.80 11.64 -3.04
CA LEU A 101 -9.58 12.34 -3.46
C LEU A 101 -9.92 13.20 -4.69
N LYS A 102 -10.28 14.47 -4.43
CA LYS A 102 -10.45 15.50 -5.45
C LYS A 102 -9.14 16.20 -5.75
#